data_AF-A0A954NSX2-F1
#
_entry.id   AF-A0A954NSX2-F1
#
_cell.length_a   1.000
_cell.length_b   1.000
_cell.length_c   1.000
_cell.angle_alpha   90.00
_cell.angle_beta   90.00
_cell.angle_gamma   90.00
#
_symmetry.space_group_name_H-M   'P 1'
#
loop_
_entity.id
_entity.type
_entity.pdbx_description
1 polymer ?
#
loop_
_entity_poly.entity_id
_entity_poly.type
_entity_poly.pdbx_seq_one_letter_code
_entity_poly.pdbx_strand_id
1 'polypeptide(L)'
;SKGDGSRIATWTFTDLTPGLYRVSATWTAFTNRATDAPYTIFDGAAPLATVDINQQLTPDDFTSFGTSWEDLATVMITSNTLTVQLTDDANDFVIADAVRIERVVI
;
A
#
# COMPACT_ATOMS: atom_id res chain seq x y z
N SER A 1 -1.76 17.83 -10.85
CA SER A 1 -3.06 18.41 -10.42
C SER A 1 -3.70 17.45 -9.46
N LYS A 2 -4.38 17.93 -8.41
CA LYS A 2 -5.10 17.08 -7.46
C LYS A 2 -6.03 16.10 -8.17
N GLY A 3 -6.05 14.82 -7.77
CA GLY A 3 -7.04 13.85 -8.24
C GLY A 3 -8.27 13.78 -7.32
N ASP A 4 -9.27 13.00 -7.72
CA ASP A 4 -10.61 13.00 -7.11
C ASP A 4 -11.04 11.63 -6.54
N GLY A 5 -10.12 10.66 -6.54
CA GLY A 5 -10.35 9.31 -6.06
C GLY A 5 -11.05 8.40 -7.06
N SER A 6 -11.35 8.87 -8.27
CA SER A 6 -12.02 8.06 -9.30
C SER A 6 -11.11 7.01 -9.94
N ARG A 7 -9.79 7.18 -9.84
CA ARG A 7 -8.80 6.23 -10.38
C ARG A 7 -8.20 5.41 -9.25
N ILE A 8 -8.21 4.09 -9.42
CA ILE A 8 -7.81 3.14 -8.38
C ILE A 8 -6.87 2.10 -8.97
N ALA A 9 -5.71 1.93 -8.35
CA ALA A 9 -4.87 0.75 -8.52
C ALA A 9 -5.20 -0.25 -7.40
N THR A 10 -5.39 -1.53 -7.74
CA THR A 10 -5.77 -2.57 -6.79
C THR A 10 -4.81 -3.75 -6.89
N TRP A 11 -4.26 -4.17 -5.74
CA TRP A 11 -3.50 -5.40 -5.59
C TRP A 11 -4.29 -6.35 -4.69
N THR A 12 -4.66 -7.52 -5.20
CA THR A 12 -5.40 -8.52 -4.45
C THR A 12 -4.56 -9.78 -4.30
N PHE A 13 -4.38 -10.20 -3.05
CA PHE A 13 -3.74 -11.45 -2.67
C PHE A 13 -4.82 -12.43 -2.21
N THR A 14 -4.80 -13.65 -2.76
CA THR A 14 -5.77 -14.72 -2.47
C THR A 14 -5.07 -15.91 -1.83
N ASP A 15 -5.88 -16.90 -1.41
CA ASP A 15 -5.40 -18.16 -0.84
C ASP A 15 -4.48 -17.98 0.37
N LEU A 16 -4.68 -16.86 1.10
CA LEU A 16 -3.94 -16.56 2.31
C LEU A 16 -4.47 -17.38 3.47
N THR A 17 -3.57 -17.77 4.37
CA THR A 17 -3.99 -18.27 5.69
C THR A 17 -4.33 -17.07 6.57
N PRO A 18 -5.48 -17.06 7.28
CA PRO A 18 -5.79 -16.05 8.29
C PRO A 18 -4.62 -15.86 9.26
N GLY A 19 -4.28 -14.61 9.55
CA GLY A 19 -3.01 -14.31 10.20
C GLY A 19 -2.60 -12.86 10.12
N LEU A 20 -1.49 -12.54 10.79
CA LEU A 20 -0.93 -11.20 10.85
C LEU A 20 -0.04 -11.00 9.62
N TYR A 21 -0.23 -9.92 8.90
CA TYR A 21 0.55 -9.59 7.71
C TYR A 21 1.10 -8.19 7.82
N ARG A 22 2.39 -8.06 7.54
CA ARG A 22 3.03 -6.78 7.23
C ARG A 22 2.76 -6.46 5.77
N VAL A 23 2.25 -5.28 5.51
CA VAL A 23 1.91 -4.77 4.18
C VAL A 23 2.86 -3.63 3.88
N SER A 24 3.59 -3.74 2.78
CA SER A 24 4.59 -2.76 2.35
C SER A 24 4.35 -2.35 0.91
N ALA A 25 4.77 -1.15 0.53
CA ALA A 25 4.70 -0.66 -0.84
C ALA A 25 6.04 -0.08 -1.30
N THR A 26 6.22 -0.01 -2.61
CA THR A 26 7.33 0.70 -3.25
C THR A 26 6.77 1.61 -4.33
N TRP A 27 7.53 2.66 -4.66
CA TRP A 27 7.23 3.58 -5.75
C TRP A 27 8.52 4.27 -6.20
N THR A 28 8.49 4.90 -7.37
CA THR A 28 9.57 5.79 -7.82
C THR A 28 9.34 7.20 -7.28
N ALA A 29 10.20 7.62 -6.36
CA ALA A 29 10.12 8.94 -5.76
C ALA A 29 10.45 10.06 -6.76
N PHE A 30 9.69 11.16 -6.71
CA PHE A 30 10.01 12.37 -7.45
C PHE A 30 9.32 13.60 -6.85
N THR A 31 9.86 14.79 -7.09
CA THR A 31 9.36 16.05 -6.48
C THR A 31 7.97 16.47 -6.93
N ASN A 32 7.43 15.89 -8.00
CA ASN A 32 6.08 16.15 -8.48
C ASN A 32 5.07 15.06 -8.08
N ARG A 33 5.37 14.26 -7.05
CA ARG A 33 4.44 13.25 -6.55
C ARG A 33 3.63 13.77 -5.39
N ALA A 34 2.47 13.15 -5.18
CA ALA A 34 1.61 13.47 -4.06
C ALA A 34 2.33 13.25 -2.73
N THR A 35 2.08 14.14 -1.78
CA THR A 35 2.60 13.97 -0.41
C THR A 35 1.63 13.22 0.51
N ASP A 36 0.45 12.89 0.00
CA ASP A 36 -0.71 12.35 0.71
C ASP A 36 -1.39 11.25 -0.12
N ALA A 37 -0.62 10.39 -0.79
CA ALA A 37 -1.18 9.31 -1.61
C ALA A 37 -1.85 8.24 -0.71
N PRO A 38 -3.18 8.03 -0.79
CA PRO A 38 -3.91 7.20 0.17
C PRO A 38 -3.88 5.71 -0.21
N TYR A 39 -3.25 4.89 0.62
CA TYR A 39 -3.31 3.43 0.54
C TYR A 39 -4.32 2.89 1.56
N THR A 40 -5.33 2.14 1.10
CA THR A 40 -6.30 1.45 1.96
C THR A 40 -6.15 -0.07 1.86
N ILE A 41 -6.08 -0.73 3.01
CA ILE A 41 -5.90 -2.18 3.15
C ILE A 41 -7.22 -2.80 3.60
N PHE A 42 -7.62 -3.91 2.99
CA PHE A 42 -8.89 -4.60 3.21
C PHE A 42 -8.70 -6.09 3.53
N ASP A 43 -9.55 -6.62 4.39
CA ASP A 43 -9.81 -8.06 4.58
C ASP A 43 -11.14 -8.41 3.90
N GLY A 44 -11.06 -9.04 2.73
CA GLY A 44 -12.21 -9.13 1.82
C GLY A 44 -12.70 -7.74 1.40
N ALA A 45 -13.94 -7.40 1.78
CA ALA A 45 -14.53 -6.08 1.52
C ALA A 45 -14.43 -5.12 2.73
N ALA A 46 -13.91 -5.58 3.88
CA ALA A 46 -13.84 -4.78 5.09
C ALA A 46 -12.53 -3.98 5.14
N PRO A 47 -12.57 -2.64 5.23
CA PRO A 47 -11.36 -1.83 5.38
C PRO A 47 -10.74 -2.05 6.77
N LEU A 48 -9.42 -2.20 6.81
CA LEU A 48 -8.64 -2.38 8.04
C LEU A 48 -7.83 -1.13 8.41
N ALA A 49 -7.22 -0.48 7.41
CA ALA A 49 -6.38 0.69 7.61
C ALA A 49 -6.32 1.53 6.34
N THR A 50 -6.18 2.84 6.50
CA THR A 50 -5.81 3.79 5.44
C THR A 50 -4.60 4.59 5.90
N VAL A 51 -3.60 4.73 5.03
CA VAL A 51 -2.35 5.44 5.30
C VAL A 51 -2.02 6.35 4.12
N ASP A 52 -1.80 7.63 4.42
CA ASP A 52 -1.37 8.61 3.43
C ASP A 52 0.16 8.64 3.36
N ILE A 53 0.69 8.45 2.16
CA ILE A 53 2.12 8.30 1.92
C ILE A 53 2.66 9.48 1.12
N ASN A 54 3.83 9.98 1.55
CA ASN A 54 4.57 10.97 0.79
C ASN A 54 5.45 10.32 -0.28
N GLN A 55 4.94 10.27 -1.51
CA GLN A 55 5.66 9.67 -2.63
C GLN A 55 6.78 10.54 -3.22
N GLN A 56 7.05 11.71 -2.65
CA GLN A 56 8.25 12.48 -2.99
C GLN A 56 9.51 11.92 -2.34
N LEU A 57 9.34 11.14 -1.28
CA LEU A 57 10.43 10.49 -0.56
C LEU A 57 10.62 9.06 -1.10
N THR A 58 11.86 8.60 -1.10
CA THR A 58 12.16 7.20 -1.42
C THR A 58 11.68 6.34 -0.25
N PRO A 59 11.01 5.21 -0.49
CA PRO A 59 10.71 4.25 0.57
C PRO A 59 11.97 3.92 1.39
N ASP A 60 11.88 3.87 2.71
CA ASP A 60 13.08 3.82 3.55
C ASP A 60 13.06 2.84 4.75
N ASP A 61 12.01 2.04 4.90
CA ASP A 61 11.93 1.08 6.02
C ASP A 61 12.81 -0.17 5.85
N PHE A 62 12.85 -0.76 4.65
CA PHE A 62 13.75 -1.89 4.37
C PHE A 62 14.06 -2.08 2.88
N THR A 63 15.08 -2.88 2.60
CA THR A 63 15.43 -3.29 1.22
C THR A 63 15.22 -4.79 1.04
N SER A 64 14.62 -5.17 -0.09
CA SER A 64 14.47 -6.57 -0.49
C SER A 64 14.60 -6.71 -2.00
N PHE A 65 15.39 -7.69 -2.47
CA PHE A 65 15.71 -7.91 -3.88
C PHE A 65 16.19 -6.67 -4.65
N GLY A 66 16.89 -5.75 -3.96
CA GLY A 66 17.42 -4.52 -4.55
C GLY A 66 16.41 -3.35 -4.63
N THR A 67 15.22 -3.52 -4.09
CA THR A 67 14.17 -2.48 -4.04
C THR A 67 13.95 -2.04 -2.59
N SER A 68 13.84 -0.74 -2.35
CA SER A 68 13.42 -0.20 -1.05
C SER A 68 11.91 -0.22 -0.89
N TRP A 69 11.45 -0.47 0.32
CA TRP A 69 10.04 -0.65 0.66
C TRP A 69 9.69 0.17 1.89
N GLU A 70 8.47 0.70 1.89
CA GLU A 70 7.83 1.38 3.01
C GLU A 70 6.79 0.45 3.61
N ASP A 71 6.80 0.28 4.93
CA ASP A 71 5.77 -0.42 5.66
C ASP A 71 4.53 0.48 5.82
N LEU A 72 3.43 0.08 5.18
CA LEU A 72 2.16 0.79 5.28
C LEU A 72 1.50 0.50 6.63
N ALA A 73 1.33 -0.78 6.95
CA ALA A 73 0.74 -1.24 8.19
C ALA A 73 1.02 -2.73 8.43
N THR A 74 0.87 -3.14 9.69
CA THR A 74 0.70 -4.56 10.03
C THR A 74 -0.77 -4.80 10.38
N VAL A 75 -1.42 -5.72 9.66
CA VAL A 75 -2.86 -5.97 9.76
C VAL A 75 -3.17 -7.43 10.06
N MET A 76 -4.22 -7.68 10.83
CA MET A 76 -4.77 -9.01 11.07
C MET A 76 -5.88 -9.29 10.05
N ILE A 77 -5.72 -10.32 9.22
CA ILE A 77 -6.79 -10.78 8.34
C ILE A 77 -7.45 -12.04 8.90
N THR A 78 -8.77 -12.11 8.74
CA THR A 78 -9.61 -13.25 9.13
C THR A 78 -10.12 -14.03 7.92
N SER A 79 -10.17 -13.40 6.74
CA SER A 79 -10.45 -14.09 5.49
C SER A 79 -9.17 -14.70 4.88
N ASN A 80 -9.32 -15.25 3.68
CA ASN A 80 -8.23 -15.73 2.84
C ASN A 80 -7.77 -14.71 1.79
N THR A 81 -8.19 -13.44 1.93
CA THR A 81 -7.85 -12.36 1.00
C THR A 81 -7.33 -11.13 1.72
N LEU A 82 -6.34 -10.47 1.11
CA LEU A 82 -5.88 -9.14 1.49
C LEU A 82 -5.84 -8.30 0.22
N THR A 83 -6.56 -7.18 0.22
CA THR A 83 -6.56 -6.24 -0.90
C THR A 83 -5.96 -4.91 -0.46
N VAL A 84 -5.10 -4.33 -1.29
CA VAL A 84 -4.60 -2.97 -1.13
C VAL A 84 -5.11 -2.14 -2.30
N GLN A 85 -5.69 -0.98 -2.00
CA GLN A 85 -6.11 0.00 -2.99
C GLN A 85 -5.35 1.29 -2.80
N LEU A 86 -4.82 1.83 -3.89
CA LEU A 86 -4.27 3.17 -3.97
C LEU A 86 -5.19 3.99 -4.87
N THR A 87 -5.76 5.06 -4.34
CA THR A 87 -6.59 5.98 -5.12
C THR A 87 -5.81 7.23 -5.49
N ASP A 88 -6.32 7.98 -6.47
CA ASP A 88 -5.76 9.27 -6.84
C ASP A 88 -6.39 10.45 -6.08
N ASP A 89 -7.12 10.23 -4.97
CA ASP A 89 -7.58 11.33 -4.10
C ASP A 89 -6.41 11.90 -3.30
N ALA A 90 -5.51 12.57 -4.00
CA ALA A 90 -4.24 13.06 -3.50
C ALA A 90 -3.88 14.39 -4.15
N ASN A 91 -2.97 15.13 -3.54
CA ASN A 91 -2.65 16.50 -3.89
C ASN A 91 -1.81 16.68 -5.17
N ASP A 92 -1.20 15.61 -5.69
CA ASP A 92 -0.51 15.62 -6.98
C ASP A 92 -0.42 14.22 -7.62
N PHE A 93 0.58 13.95 -8.47
CA PHE A 93 0.70 12.67 -9.16
C PHE A 93 0.91 11.50 -8.19
N VAL A 94 0.03 10.51 -8.27
CA VAL A 94 0.13 9.23 -7.56
C VAL A 94 0.76 8.18 -8.47
N ILE A 95 1.72 7.44 -7.93
CA ILE A 95 2.46 6.38 -8.63
C ILE A 95 2.13 5.04 -7.99
N ALA A 96 1.45 4.19 -8.74
CA ALA A 96 1.28 2.79 -8.41
C ALA A 96 2.45 1.98 -9.00
N ASP A 97 3.11 1.18 -8.16
CA ASP A 97 4.15 0.25 -8.59
C ASP A 97 3.85 -1.13 -8.02
N ALA A 98 4.37 -1.46 -6.83
CA ALA A 98 4.18 -2.77 -6.23
C ALA A 98 3.83 -2.73 -4.75
N VAL A 99 3.09 -3.77 -4.33
CA VAL A 99 2.75 -4.08 -2.94
C VAL A 99 3.36 -5.43 -2.60
N ARG A 100 3.92 -5.55 -1.39
CA ARG A 100 4.41 -6.78 -0.80
C ARG A 100 3.61 -7.07 0.46
N ILE A 101 3.24 -8.34 0.65
CA ILE A 101 2.74 -8.83 1.93
C ILE A 101 3.67 -9.89 2.49
N GLU A 102 3.82 -9.88 3.81
CA GLU A 102 4.61 -10.87 4.52
C GLU A 102 3.88 -11.31 5.77
N ARG A 103 3.67 -12.62 5.89
CA ARG A 103 3.07 -13.18 7.10
C ARG A 103 4.06 -13.01 8.25
N VAL A 104 3.60 -12.40 9.32
CA VAL A 104 4.34 -12.25 10.58
C VAL A 104 4.04 -13.48 11.44
N VAL A 105 5.09 -14.23 11.79
CA VAL A 105 5.01 -15.36 12.71
C VAL A 105 5.61 -14.90 14.04
N ILE A 106 4.80 -14.99 15.09
CA ILE A 106 5.20 -14.81 16.50
C ILE A 106 5.68 -16.13 17.09
#